data_AF-A0A925Q1Y3-F1
#
_entry.id   AF-A0A925Q1Y3-F1
#
_cell.length_a   1.000
_cell.length_b   1.000
_cell.length_c   1.000
_cell.angle_alpha   90.00
_cell.angle_beta   90.00
_cell.angle_gamma   90.00
#
_symmetry.space_group_name_H-M   'P 1'
#
loop_
_entity.id
_entity.type
_entity.pdbx_description
1 polymer ?
#
loop_
_entity_poly.entity_id
_entity_poly.type
_entity_poly.pdbx_seq_one_letter_code
_entity_poly.pdbx_strand_id
1 'polypeptide(L)'
;MRAFVALVAVAAMGLAACATPPRETLLAGETMGSAWTAKVVGDLPMPEARLRAGMQAQFDAVNQALSTYRPDSALSRFNDDTTGKWVEVDPELAIVMGYALQLAERSGGAYDVTVGPLVNLWGFGPDPATRRVPDAAAISAARERVGWRKVDIDVATSRGRKAPVVRVDLSSLGKGRGVDRVAEYLDSAGLSNYLIDLSGKLRARGKNSRGEFWRVAIEKPGADDPSGVTVPAPAT
;
A
#
# COMPACT_ATOMS: atom_id res chain seq x y z
N MET A 1 13.48 -71.73 9.54
CA MET A 1 14.10 -70.42 9.84
C MET A 1 14.03 -69.47 8.63
N ARG A 2 12.83 -69.26 8.05
CA ARG A 2 12.61 -68.35 6.89
C ARG A 2 11.27 -67.60 6.93
N ALA A 3 10.37 -67.95 7.85
CA ALA A 3 9.04 -67.34 7.97
C ALA A 3 8.97 -66.16 8.96
N PHE A 4 10.01 -65.90 9.74
CA PHE A 4 9.98 -64.86 10.79
C PHE A 4 10.49 -63.48 10.33
N VAL A 5 11.12 -63.41 9.16
CA VAL A 5 11.71 -62.16 8.64
C VAL A 5 10.69 -61.32 7.87
N ALA A 6 9.58 -61.91 7.43
CA ALA A 6 8.53 -61.20 6.68
C ALA A 6 7.61 -60.35 7.57
N LEU A 7 7.56 -60.60 8.89
CA LEU A 7 6.65 -59.89 9.80
C LEU A 7 7.19 -58.53 10.29
N VAL A 8 8.50 -58.30 10.17
CA VAL A 8 9.14 -57.04 10.63
C VAL A 8 9.14 -55.95 9.54
N ALA A 9 8.99 -56.34 8.26
CA ALA A 9 9.02 -55.38 7.15
C ALA A 9 7.69 -54.62 6.94
N VAL A 10 6.56 -55.11 7.46
CA VAL A 10 5.25 -54.44 7.32
C VAL A 10 4.99 -53.42 8.44
N ALA A 11 5.71 -53.51 9.57
CA ALA A 11 5.55 -52.58 10.69
C ALA A 11 6.30 -51.24 10.52
N ALA A 12 7.20 -51.12 9.53
CA ALA A 12 8.00 -49.91 9.31
C ALA A 12 7.35 -48.88 8.37
N MET A 13 6.18 -49.18 7.79
CA MET A 13 5.47 -48.30 6.85
C MET A 13 4.39 -47.41 7.50
N GLY A 14 4.25 -47.47 8.83
CA GLY A 14 3.20 -46.77 9.59
C GLY A 14 3.55 -45.37 10.10
N LEU A 15 4.75 -44.85 9.82
CA LEU A 15 5.19 -43.50 10.23
C LEU A 15 5.33 -42.57 9.01
N ALA A 16 4.43 -42.68 8.04
CA ALA A 16 4.14 -41.52 7.20
C ALA A 16 3.45 -40.50 8.11
N ALA A 17 4.27 -39.61 8.66
CA ALA A 17 3.86 -38.53 9.53
C ALA A 17 2.61 -37.85 8.96
N CYS A 18 1.48 -38.00 9.66
CA CYS A 18 0.42 -37.00 9.63
C CYS A 18 1.01 -35.71 10.22
N ALA A 19 1.82 -35.00 9.44
CA ALA A 19 2.19 -33.64 9.77
C ALA A 19 0.90 -32.82 9.68
N THR A 20 0.35 -32.44 10.83
CA THR A 20 -0.78 -31.52 10.88
C THR A 20 -0.40 -30.28 10.06
N PRO A 21 -1.20 -29.89 9.06
CA PRO A 21 -0.88 -28.73 8.25
C PRO A 21 -0.70 -27.51 9.17
N PRO A 22 0.31 -26.67 8.92
CA PRO A 22 0.57 -25.53 9.79
C PRO A 22 -0.66 -24.64 9.87
N ARG A 23 -0.98 -24.19 11.09
CA ARG A 23 -2.15 -23.36 11.38
C ARG A 23 -2.12 -22.10 10.52
N GLU A 24 -3.24 -21.77 9.88
CA GLU A 24 -3.46 -20.50 9.19
C GLU A 24 -4.36 -19.61 10.06
N THR A 25 -3.91 -18.40 10.33
CA THR A 25 -4.70 -17.37 11.00
C THR A 25 -5.02 -16.25 10.02
N LEU A 26 -6.31 -15.92 9.90
CA LEU A 26 -6.79 -14.78 9.15
C LEU A 26 -7.01 -13.59 10.09
N LEU A 27 -6.27 -12.52 9.85
CA LEU A 27 -6.41 -11.23 10.50
C LEU A 27 -7.06 -10.24 9.54
N ALA A 28 -7.88 -9.33 10.07
CA ALA A 28 -8.51 -8.29 9.27
C ALA A 28 -8.73 -7.00 10.07
N GLY A 29 -8.95 -5.91 9.36
CA GLY A 29 -9.28 -4.60 9.89
C GLY A 29 -9.55 -3.59 8.79
N GLU A 30 -9.57 -2.31 9.15
CA GLU A 30 -9.87 -1.20 8.25
C GLU A 30 -8.79 -0.12 8.34
N THR A 31 -8.47 0.51 7.22
CA THR A 31 -7.56 1.66 7.14
C THR A 31 -7.68 2.37 5.79
N MET A 32 -7.33 3.65 5.71
CA MET A 32 -7.25 4.41 4.45
C MET A 32 -8.51 4.27 3.56
N GLY A 33 -9.70 4.25 4.19
CA GLY A 33 -10.99 4.09 3.50
C GLY A 33 -11.21 2.71 2.86
N SER A 34 -10.55 1.66 3.33
CA SER A 34 -10.66 0.30 2.79
C SER A 34 -10.43 -0.77 3.86
N ALA A 35 -10.80 -2.02 3.57
CA ALA A 35 -10.47 -3.16 4.42
C ALA A 35 -9.09 -3.72 4.08
N TRP A 36 -8.42 -4.30 5.07
CA TRP A 36 -7.22 -5.11 4.90
C TRP A 36 -7.42 -6.52 5.44
N THR A 37 -6.69 -7.48 4.88
CA THR A 37 -6.58 -8.83 5.42
C THR A 37 -5.12 -9.27 5.48
N ALA A 38 -4.79 -10.15 6.41
CA ALA A 38 -3.53 -10.87 6.40
C ALA A 38 -3.74 -12.32 6.81
N LYS A 39 -3.26 -13.23 5.96
CA LYS A 39 -3.15 -14.65 6.27
C LYS A 39 -1.75 -14.90 6.79
N VAL A 40 -1.62 -15.47 7.99
CA VAL A 40 -0.35 -15.80 8.62
C VAL A 40 -0.33 -17.30 8.89
N VAL A 41 0.75 -17.98 8.50
CA VAL A 41 0.89 -19.44 8.62
C VAL A 41 1.98 -19.80 9.62
N GLY A 42 1.65 -20.68 10.55
CA GLY A 42 2.52 -21.14 11.63
C GLY A 42 2.06 -20.67 13.00
N ASP A 43 2.88 -20.95 14.01
CA ASP A 43 2.61 -20.51 15.38
C ASP A 43 2.83 -19.02 15.52
N LEU A 44 1.85 -18.34 16.14
CA LEU A 44 1.97 -16.92 16.39
C LEU A 44 2.91 -16.67 17.58
N PRO A 45 3.87 -15.74 17.49
CA PRO A 45 4.77 -15.40 18.58
C PRO A 45 4.07 -14.66 19.74
N MET A 46 2.80 -14.30 19.56
CA MET A 46 1.99 -13.54 20.50
C MET A 46 0.49 -13.79 20.25
N PRO A 47 -0.40 -13.40 21.18
CA PRO A 47 -1.84 -13.51 20.97
C PRO A 47 -2.29 -12.80 19.69
N GLU A 48 -3.26 -13.39 18.99
CA GLU A 48 -3.81 -12.88 17.73
C GLU A 48 -4.23 -11.41 17.83
N ALA A 49 -4.91 -11.03 18.92
CA ALA A 49 -5.33 -9.66 19.17
C ALA A 49 -4.15 -8.67 19.25
N ARG A 50 -3.02 -9.08 19.82
CA ARG A 50 -1.81 -8.24 19.91
C ARG A 50 -1.12 -8.12 18.56
N LEU A 51 -1.05 -9.22 17.80
CA LEU A 51 -0.49 -9.20 16.46
C LEU A 51 -1.32 -8.28 15.54
N ARG A 52 -2.65 -8.42 15.56
CA ARG A 52 -3.60 -7.57 14.84
C ARG A 52 -3.44 -6.10 15.19
N ALA A 53 -3.36 -5.77 16.48
CA ALA A 53 -3.17 -4.39 16.93
C ALA A 53 -1.83 -3.80 16.45
N GLY A 54 -0.75 -4.58 16.47
CA GLY A 54 0.55 -4.13 15.95
C GLY A 54 0.54 -3.88 14.44
N MET A 55 -0.17 -4.70 13.67
CA MET A 55 -0.38 -4.47 12.24
C MET A 55 -1.20 -3.20 11.99
N GLN A 56 -2.32 -3.02 12.72
CA GLN A 56 -3.15 -1.82 12.63
C GLN A 56 -2.33 -0.56 12.95
N ALA A 57 -1.49 -0.61 13.98
CA ALA A 57 -0.63 0.52 14.33
C ALA A 57 0.35 0.91 13.19
N GLN A 58 0.81 -0.05 12.38
CA GLN A 58 1.63 0.28 11.20
C GLN A 58 0.82 1.00 10.13
N PHE A 59 -0.40 0.53 9.84
CA PHE A 59 -1.29 1.22 8.90
C PHE A 59 -1.66 2.62 9.39
N ASP A 60 -1.95 2.77 10.67
CA ASP A 60 -2.31 4.05 11.29
C ASP A 60 -1.15 5.05 11.23
N ALA A 61 0.09 4.59 11.48
CA ALA A 61 1.29 5.42 11.36
C ALA A 61 1.48 5.94 9.93
N VAL A 62 1.34 5.07 8.92
CA VAL A 62 1.41 5.48 7.51
C VAL A 62 0.27 6.44 7.16
N ASN A 63 -0.95 6.18 7.64
CA ASN A 63 -2.09 7.07 7.41
C ASN A 63 -1.87 8.45 8.06
N GLN A 64 -1.28 8.50 9.25
CA GLN A 64 -0.93 9.75 9.93
C GLN A 64 0.17 10.53 9.17
N ALA A 65 1.09 9.85 8.50
CA ALA A 65 2.10 10.52 7.69
C ALA A 65 1.55 11.01 6.34
N LEU A 66 0.77 10.17 5.64
CA LEU A 66 0.56 10.32 4.19
C LEU A 66 -0.87 10.69 3.77
N SER A 67 -1.84 10.75 4.69
CA SER A 67 -3.24 11.00 4.32
C SER A 67 -3.47 12.42 3.81
N THR A 68 -4.13 12.56 2.67
CA THR A 68 -4.67 13.84 2.16
C THR A 68 -6.01 14.22 2.80
N TYR A 69 -6.67 13.28 3.49
CA TYR A 69 -8.00 13.46 4.10
C TYR A 69 -7.91 13.87 5.58
N ARG A 70 -6.78 13.61 6.24
CA ARG A 70 -6.55 14.00 7.64
C ARG A 70 -5.91 15.39 7.68
N PRO A 71 -6.54 16.40 8.30
CA PRO A 71 -5.96 17.75 8.38
C PRO A 71 -4.70 17.78 9.25
N ASP A 72 -4.57 16.83 10.19
CA ASP A 72 -3.43 16.68 11.09
C ASP A 72 -2.35 15.72 10.58
N SER A 73 -2.42 15.25 9.31
CA SER A 73 -1.35 14.42 8.77
C SER A 73 -0.07 15.22 8.49
N ALA A 74 1.06 14.53 8.41
CA ALA A 74 2.31 15.19 8.00
C ALA A 74 2.21 15.76 6.57
N LEU A 75 1.60 15.02 5.65
CA LEU A 75 1.38 15.48 4.27
C LEU A 75 0.47 16.71 4.20
N SER A 76 -0.62 16.76 4.98
CA SER A 76 -1.51 17.92 5.00
C SER A 76 -0.79 19.16 5.54
N ARG A 77 -0.04 19.03 6.63
CA ARG A 77 0.81 20.13 7.14
C ARG A 77 1.83 20.60 6.10
N PHE A 78 2.50 19.68 5.41
CA PHE A 78 3.42 20.03 4.34
C PHE A 78 2.70 20.73 3.18
N ASN A 79 1.50 20.28 2.82
CA ASN A 79 0.67 20.90 1.79
C ASN A 79 0.22 22.32 2.12
N ASP A 80 -0.05 22.59 3.38
CA ASP A 80 -0.48 23.89 3.87
C ASP A 80 0.68 24.86 4.11
N ASP A 81 1.93 24.38 4.11
CA ASP A 81 3.11 25.26 4.05
C ASP A 81 3.18 25.98 2.69
N THR A 82 3.12 27.31 2.76
CA THR A 82 3.18 28.23 1.63
C THR A 82 4.44 29.08 1.62
N THR A 83 5.42 28.77 2.48
CA THR A 83 6.61 29.61 2.66
C THR A 83 7.60 29.49 1.49
N GLY A 84 7.57 28.36 0.77
CA GLY A 84 8.56 28.03 -0.25
C GLY A 84 9.96 27.71 0.31
N LYS A 85 10.10 27.65 1.64
CA LYS A 85 11.37 27.40 2.32
C LYS A 85 11.50 25.92 2.69
N TRP A 86 12.72 25.52 2.99
CA TRP A 86 13.00 24.20 3.54
C TRP A 86 12.48 24.09 4.97
N VAL A 87 11.52 23.19 5.17
CA VAL A 87 10.95 22.85 6.47
C VAL A 87 11.30 21.41 6.85
N GLU A 88 11.29 21.13 8.14
CA GLU A 88 11.32 19.74 8.62
C GLU A 88 10.02 19.04 8.27
N VAL A 89 10.12 17.78 7.86
CA VAL A 89 8.98 16.92 7.56
C VAL A 89 9.10 15.60 8.32
N ASP A 90 7.99 14.88 8.41
CA ASP A 90 7.99 13.54 8.97
C ASP A 90 8.94 12.61 8.18
N PRO A 91 9.75 11.76 8.83
CA PRO A 91 10.68 10.87 8.13
C PRO A 91 10.00 9.89 7.18
N GLU A 92 8.82 9.37 7.53
CA GLU A 92 8.05 8.48 6.67
C GLU A 92 7.55 9.23 5.43
N LEU A 93 7.11 10.48 5.61
CA LEU A 93 6.77 11.36 4.49
C LEU A 93 7.99 11.61 3.58
N ALA A 94 9.17 11.90 4.15
CA ALA A 94 10.38 12.14 3.37
C ALA A 94 10.78 10.93 2.53
N ILE A 95 10.74 9.71 3.10
CA ILE A 95 11.04 8.47 2.39
C ILE A 95 10.11 8.27 1.20
N VAL A 96 8.80 8.39 1.41
CA VAL A 96 7.80 8.16 0.35
C VAL A 96 7.86 9.24 -0.72
N MET A 97 8.07 10.50 -0.33
CA MET A 97 8.30 11.62 -1.26
C MET A 97 9.56 11.41 -2.10
N GLY A 98 10.65 10.97 -1.50
CA GLY A 98 11.89 10.65 -2.20
C GLY A 98 11.67 9.58 -3.27
N TYR A 99 10.98 8.49 -2.92
CA TYR A 99 10.61 7.45 -3.89
C TYR A 99 9.67 7.99 -5.00
N ALA A 100 8.68 8.80 -4.64
CA ALA A 100 7.75 9.39 -5.59
C ALA A 100 8.45 10.27 -6.63
N LEU A 101 9.39 11.12 -6.21
CA LEU A 101 10.14 12.00 -7.12
C LEU A 101 11.09 11.20 -8.02
N GLN A 102 11.73 10.14 -7.51
CA GLN A 102 12.51 9.22 -8.34
C GLN A 102 11.64 8.51 -9.39
N LEU A 103 10.42 8.09 -9.03
CA LEU A 103 9.49 7.49 -9.98
C LEU A 103 8.99 8.49 -11.02
N ALA A 104 8.76 9.74 -10.62
CA ALA A 104 8.41 10.82 -11.53
C ALA A 104 9.52 11.08 -12.56
N GLU A 105 10.77 11.12 -12.12
CA GLU A 105 11.92 11.25 -13.00
C GLU A 105 12.04 10.07 -13.97
N ARG A 106 12.03 8.83 -13.46
CA ARG A 106 12.17 7.59 -14.25
C ARG A 106 11.06 7.39 -15.28
N SER A 107 9.87 7.94 -15.02
CA SER A 107 8.73 7.87 -15.92
C SER A 107 8.63 9.07 -16.87
N GLY A 108 9.61 9.97 -16.87
CA GLY A 108 9.56 11.20 -17.68
C GLY A 108 8.43 12.16 -17.28
N GLY A 109 7.92 12.05 -16.05
CA GLY A 109 6.79 12.83 -15.54
C GLY A 109 5.41 12.21 -15.80
N ALA A 110 5.32 11.00 -16.35
CA ALA A 110 4.04 10.30 -16.48
C ALA A 110 3.43 9.95 -15.11
N TYR A 111 4.28 9.66 -14.12
CA TYR A 111 3.91 9.64 -12.71
C TYR A 111 4.22 10.99 -12.08
N ASP A 112 3.25 11.66 -11.45
CA ASP A 112 3.46 12.93 -10.77
C ASP A 112 2.54 13.05 -9.55
N VAL A 113 3.12 13.11 -8.36
CA VAL A 113 2.36 13.23 -7.09
C VAL A 113 1.83 14.64 -6.85
N THR A 114 2.14 15.61 -7.70
CA THR A 114 1.63 16.99 -7.58
C THR A 114 0.34 17.22 -8.36
N VAL A 115 -0.26 16.18 -8.93
CA VAL A 115 -1.55 16.24 -9.64
C VAL A 115 -2.75 16.49 -8.71
N GLY A 116 -2.53 16.64 -7.39
CA GLY A 116 -3.57 16.91 -6.39
C GLY A 116 -4.58 18.00 -6.80
N PRO A 117 -4.17 19.16 -7.34
CA PRO A 117 -5.10 20.16 -7.85
C PRO A 117 -6.05 19.67 -8.95
N LEU A 118 -5.58 18.78 -9.83
CA LEU A 118 -6.42 18.15 -10.86
C LEU A 118 -7.31 17.08 -10.25
N VAL A 119 -6.78 16.24 -9.36
CA VAL A 119 -7.54 15.21 -8.63
C VAL A 119 -8.74 15.84 -7.89
N ASN A 120 -8.50 16.93 -7.16
CA ASN A 120 -9.54 17.68 -6.46
C ASN A 120 -10.54 18.32 -7.42
N LEU A 121 -10.05 18.94 -8.52
CA LEU A 121 -10.90 19.57 -9.53
C LEU A 121 -11.90 18.57 -10.15
N TRP A 122 -11.47 17.32 -10.35
CA TRP A 122 -12.32 16.23 -10.86
C TRP A 122 -13.13 15.50 -9.77
N GLY A 123 -13.04 15.93 -8.51
CA GLY A 123 -13.83 15.37 -7.40
C GLY A 123 -13.34 14.02 -6.87
N PHE A 124 -12.09 13.64 -7.17
CA PHE A 124 -11.48 12.41 -6.66
C PHE A 124 -10.68 12.61 -5.36
N GLY A 125 -10.52 13.87 -4.93
CA GLY A 125 -9.81 14.25 -3.71
C GLY A 125 -10.71 14.49 -2.51
N PRO A 126 -10.18 15.11 -1.44
CA PRO A 126 -10.95 15.44 -0.24
C PRO A 126 -11.90 16.63 -0.41
N ASP A 127 -11.67 17.48 -1.42
CA ASP A 127 -12.51 18.65 -1.67
C ASP A 127 -13.91 18.22 -2.16
N PRO A 128 -14.97 18.96 -1.80
CA PRO A 128 -16.32 18.65 -2.26
C PRO A 128 -16.40 18.58 -3.79
N ALA A 129 -16.77 17.42 -4.32
CA ALA A 129 -16.90 17.22 -5.76
C ALA A 129 -18.03 18.09 -6.33
N THR A 130 -17.75 18.83 -7.40
CA THR A 130 -18.81 19.38 -8.26
C THR A 130 -19.22 18.31 -9.26
N ARG A 131 -20.52 18.06 -9.45
CA ARG A 131 -21.02 17.07 -10.45
C ARG A 131 -20.89 17.55 -11.91
N ARG A 132 -20.01 18.52 -12.18
CA ARG A 132 -19.85 19.15 -13.49
C ARG A 132 -18.46 18.85 -14.01
N VAL A 133 -18.37 18.57 -15.31
CA VAL A 133 -17.09 18.47 -16.01
C VAL A 133 -16.41 19.85 -15.93
N PRO A 134 -15.16 19.94 -15.44
CA PRO A 134 -14.43 21.19 -15.38
C PRO A 134 -14.24 21.79 -16.78
N ASP A 135 -14.36 23.12 -16.90
CA ASP A 135 -14.07 23.80 -18.16
C ASP A 135 -12.55 23.87 -18.45
N ALA A 136 -12.21 24.20 -19.70
CA ALA A 136 -10.82 24.25 -20.15
C ALA A 136 -9.96 25.28 -19.38
N ALA A 137 -10.56 26.40 -18.93
CA ALA A 137 -9.86 27.43 -18.19
C ALA A 137 -9.50 26.95 -16.77
N ALA A 138 -10.44 26.29 -16.09
CA ALA A 138 -10.23 25.67 -14.79
C ALA A 138 -9.16 24.57 -14.85
N ILE A 139 -9.18 23.74 -15.91
CA ILE A 139 -8.16 22.72 -16.15
C ILE A 139 -6.79 23.36 -16.35
N SER A 140 -6.68 24.41 -17.17
CA SER A 140 -5.41 25.13 -17.39
C SER A 140 -4.86 25.72 -16.09
N ALA A 141 -5.69 26.40 -15.31
CA ALA A 141 -5.31 26.98 -14.01
C ALA A 141 -4.89 25.92 -12.99
N ALA A 142 -5.51 24.73 -13.00
CA ALA A 142 -5.06 23.62 -12.17
C ALA A 142 -3.70 23.06 -12.63
N ARG A 143 -3.47 22.95 -13.94
CA ARG A 143 -2.19 22.46 -14.52
C ARG A 143 -1.00 23.34 -14.16
N GLU A 144 -1.18 24.65 -14.06
CA GLU A 144 -0.10 25.58 -13.64
C GLU A 144 0.42 25.28 -12.22
N ARG A 145 -0.40 24.64 -11.39
CA ARG A 145 -0.04 24.24 -10.02
C ARG A 145 0.58 22.84 -9.93
N VAL A 146 0.60 22.10 -11.04
CA VAL A 146 1.21 20.78 -11.15
C VAL A 146 2.67 20.91 -11.61
N GLY A 147 3.50 20.00 -11.15
CA GLY A 147 4.87 19.76 -11.60
C GLY A 147 5.75 19.24 -10.46
N TRP A 148 6.11 17.96 -10.51
CA TRP A 148 7.00 17.32 -9.54
C TRP A 148 8.35 18.03 -9.36
N ARG A 149 8.86 18.71 -10.40
CA ARG A 149 10.09 19.52 -10.34
C ARG A 149 9.98 20.77 -9.46
N LYS A 150 8.78 21.11 -8.99
CA LYS A 150 8.52 22.22 -8.05
C LYS A 150 8.61 21.77 -6.59
N VAL A 151 9.04 20.54 -6.34
CA VAL A 151 9.15 19.92 -5.03
C VAL A 151 10.58 19.39 -4.88
N ASP A 152 11.23 19.74 -3.77
CA ASP A 152 12.50 19.16 -3.38
C ASP A 152 12.32 18.45 -2.04
N ILE A 153 12.96 17.29 -1.90
CA ILE A 153 13.01 16.52 -0.67
C ILE A 153 14.44 16.07 -0.39
N ASP A 154 14.88 16.24 0.84
CA ASP A 154 16.09 15.63 1.38
C ASP A 154 15.67 14.55 2.38
N VAL A 155 15.81 13.29 1.95
CA VAL A 155 15.46 12.13 2.76
C VAL A 155 16.39 11.97 3.96
N ALA A 156 17.68 12.31 3.80
CA ALA A 156 18.68 12.10 4.84
C ALA A 156 18.46 13.03 6.04
N THR A 157 18.05 14.27 5.77
CA THR A 157 17.76 15.25 6.83
C THR A 157 16.26 15.37 7.14
N SER A 158 15.39 14.62 6.46
CA SER A 158 13.93 14.71 6.57
C SER A 158 13.43 16.15 6.40
N ARG A 159 13.89 16.82 5.34
CA ARG A 159 13.48 18.18 5.00
C ARG A 159 12.83 18.21 3.63
N GLY A 160 11.88 19.11 3.45
CA GLY A 160 11.21 19.32 2.17
C GLY A 160 10.95 20.79 1.90
N ARG A 161 10.82 21.14 0.62
CA ARG A 161 10.24 22.41 0.19
C ARG A 161 9.43 22.22 -1.09
N LYS A 162 8.49 23.12 -1.33
CA LYS A 162 7.72 23.15 -2.57
C LYS A 162 7.36 24.58 -2.95
N ALA A 163 7.07 24.82 -4.23
CA ALA A 163 6.42 26.05 -4.63
C ALA A 163 5.08 26.21 -3.86
N PRO A 164 4.72 27.41 -3.37
CA PRO A 164 3.57 27.60 -2.49
C PRO A 164 2.24 27.08 -3.05
N VAL A 165 2.08 27.13 -4.37
CA VAL A 165 0.88 26.71 -5.10
C VAL A 165 0.74 25.20 -5.28
N VAL A 166 1.81 24.44 -5.03
CA VAL A 166 1.82 22.99 -5.22
C VAL A 166 1.16 22.31 -4.03
N ARG A 167 0.34 21.30 -4.31
CA ARG A 167 -0.15 20.34 -3.33
C ARG A 167 0.20 18.94 -3.81
N VAL A 168 0.67 18.12 -2.88
CA VAL A 168 1.10 16.74 -3.10
C VAL A 168 -0.01 15.79 -2.69
N ASP A 169 -0.20 14.74 -3.49
CA ASP A 169 -1.10 13.62 -3.25
C ASP A 169 -0.32 12.30 -3.37
N LEU A 170 -0.21 11.58 -2.25
CA LEU A 170 0.49 10.30 -2.14
C LEU A 170 -0.46 9.09 -2.14
N SER A 171 -1.73 9.27 -2.54
CA SER A 171 -2.73 8.19 -2.56
C SER A 171 -2.32 7.00 -3.44
N SER A 172 -1.47 7.23 -4.43
CA SER A 172 -0.91 6.19 -5.30
C SER A 172 0.13 5.27 -4.62
N LEU A 173 0.74 5.71 -3.51
CA LEU A 173 1.78 4.98 -2.78
C LEU A 173 1.35 4.57 -1.36
N GLY A 174 0.45 5.32 -0.72
CA GLY A 174 0.13 5.17 0.71
C GLY A 174 -0.27 3.75 1.11
N LYS A 175 -1.23 3.14 0.40
CA LYS A 175 -1.67 1.77 0.69
C LYS A 175 -0.54 0.75 0.51
N GLY A 176 0.27 0.90 -0.55
CA GLY A 176 1.42 0.02 -0.79
C GLY A 176 2.45 0.11 0.32
N ARG A 177 2.78 1.33 0.77
CA ARG A 177 3.69 1.53 1.90
C ARG A 177 3.14 0.95 3.21
N GLY A 178 1.83 1.07 3.46
CA GLY A 178 1.18 0.42 4.60
C GLY A 178 1.40 -1.10 4.60
N VAL A 179 1.23 -1.75 3.46
CA VAL A 179 1.48 -3.19 3.28
C VAL A 179 2.95 -3.54 3.53
N ASP A 180 3.89 -2.72 3.05
CA ASP A 180 5.32 -2.92 3.30
C ASP A 180 5.67 -2.80 4.80
N ARG A 181 5.14 -1.78 5.49
CA ARG A 181 5.35 -1.59 6.94
C ARG A 181 4.80 -2.75 7.77
N VAL A 182 3.64 -3.29 7.37
CA VAL A 182 3.07 -4.49 8.01
C VAL A 182 3.95 -5.71 7.76
N ALA A 183 4.46 -5.89 6.55
CA ALA A 183 5.39 -6.98 6.26
C ALA A 183 6.69 -6.87 7.07
N GLU A 184 7.28 -5.68 7.16
CA GLU A 184 8.45 -5.41 8.03
C GLU A 184 8.15 -5.77 9.50
N TYR A 185 6.95 -5.42 9.99
CA TYR A 185 6.51 -5.77 11.33
C TYR A 185 6.38 -7.28 11.54
N LEU A 186 5.73 -8.00 10.60
CA LEU A 186 5.62 -9.46 10.67
C LEU A 186 7.00 -10.14 10.59
N ASP A 187 7.88 -9.64 9.73
CA ASP A 187 9.26 -10.11 9.62
C ASP A 187 10.01 -9.94 10.94
N SER A 188 9.86 -8.78 11.60
CA SER A 188 10.47 -8.50 12.90
C SER A 188 9.90 -9.37 14.04
N ALA A 189 8.65 -9.83 13.89
CA ALA A 189 8.02 -10.77 14.82
C ALA A 189 8.43 -12.24 14.55
N GLY A 190 9.32 -12.48 13.57
CA GLY A 190 9.80 -13.82 13.22
C GLY A 190 8.84 -14.61 12.32
N LEU A 191 7.78 -13.98 11.81
CA LEU A 191 6.83 -14.62 10.91
C LEU A 191 7.36 -14.55 9.47
N SER A 192 7.45 -15.71 8.82
CA SER A 192 8.05 -15.84 7.48
C SER A 192 7.09 -16.34 6.40
N ASN A 193 5.84 -16.66 6.78
CA ASN A 193 4.82 -17.21 5.90
C ASN A 193 3.53 -16.40 6.03
N TYR A 194 3.32 -15.43 5.14
CA TYR A 194 2.13 -14.59 5.17
C TYR A 194 1.74 -14.04 3.79
N LEU A 195 0.47 -13.64 3.68
CA LEU A 195 -0.07 -12.86 2.57
C LEU A 195 -0.90 -11.71 3.14
N ILE A 196 -0.50 -10.48 2.84
CA ILE A 196 -1.19 -9.24 3.23
C ILE A 196 -1.91 -8.69 1.99
N ASP A 197 -3.13 -8.20 2.18
CA ASP A 197 -3.92 -7.48 1.18
C ASP A 197 -4.51 -6.20 1.79
N LEU A 198 -4.29 -5.07 1.14
CA LEU A 198 -5.03 -3.82 1.38
C LEU A 198 -5.55 -3.31 0.04
N SER A 199 -6.82 -3.59 -0.26
CA SER A 199 -7.50 -3.12 -1.48
C SER A 199 -6.74 -3.46 -2.77
N GLY A 200 -6.21 -4.69 -2.88
CA GLY A 200 -5.43 -5.17 -4.02
C GLY A 200 -3.95 -4.78 -4.00
N LYS A 201 -3.47 -4.08 -2.96
CA LYS A 201 -2.03 -3.95 -2.69
C LYS A 201 -1.60 -5.15 -1.87
N LEU A 202 -0.78 -6.00 -2.48
CA LEU A 202 -0.47 -7.33 -1.95
C LEU A 202 1.01 -7.45 -1.62
N ARG A 203 1.31 -8.16 -0.52
CA ARG A 203 2.66 -8.62 -0.21
C ARG A 203 2.62 -10.02 0.37
N ALA A 204 3.42 -10.91 -0.21
CA ALA A 204 3.50 -12.31 0.18
C ALA A 204 4.92 -12.68 0.56
N ARG A 205 5.07 -13.54 1.57
CA ARG A 205 6.33 -14.16 1.97
C ARG A 205 6.11 -15.64 2.25
N GLY A 206 7.06 -16.47 1.84
CA GLY A 206 7.07 -17.90 2.16
C GLY A 206 5.95 -18.70 1.48
N LYS A 207 5.37 -19.63 2.23
CA LYS A 207 4.39 -20.61 1.75
C LYS A 207 3.06 -20.51 2.50
N ASN A 208 1.98 -20.96 1.87
CA ASN A 208 0.66 -21.08 2.51
C ASN A 208 0.58 -22.33 3.41
N SER A 209 -0.58 -22.54 4.04
CA SER A 209 -0.85 -23.69 4.92
C SER A 209 -0.75 -25.07 4.24
N ARG A 210 -0.74 -25.12 2.90
CA ARG A 210 -0.50 -26.34 2.11
C ARG A 210 0.97 -26.56 1.75
N GLY A 211 1.88 -25.69 2.18
CA GLY A 211 3.30 -25.77 1.82
C GLY A 211 3.62 -25.33 0.38
N GLU A 212 2.67 -24.69 -0.29
CA GLU A 212 2.83 -24.12 -1.64
C GLU A 212 3.13 -22.63 -1.57
N PHE A 213 3.75 -22.05 -2.61
CA PHE A 213 3.83 -20.59 -2.71
C PHE A 213 2.44 -19.97 -2.81
N TRP A 214 2.30 -18.74 -2.27
CA TRP A 214 1.06 -17.97 -2.37
C TRP A 214 0.68 -17.75 -3.83
N ARG A 215 -0.60 -18.00 -4.15
CA ARG A 215 -1.16 -17.75 -5.48
C ARG A 215 -2.05 -16.51 -5.43
N VAL A 216 -1.81 -15.59 -6.34
CA VAL A 216 -2.58 -14.36 -6.53
C VAL A 216 -3.08 -14.36 -7.98
N ALA A 217 -4.37 -14.14 -8.18
CA ALA A 217 -4.96 -14.02 -9.50
C ALA A 217 -4.79 -12.59 -10.04
N ILE A 218 -4.54 -12.46 -11.34
CA ILE A 218 -4.57 -11.18 -12.05
C ILE A 218 -5.83 -11.18 -12.89
N GLU A 219 -6.74 -10.24 -12.62
CA GLU A 219 -7.95 -10.09 -13.40
C GLU A 219 -7.62 -9.57 -14.81
N LYS A 220 -8.28 -10.15 -15.82
CA LYS A 220 -8.22 -9.66 -17.19
C LYS A 220 -9.48 -8.83 -17.44
N PRO A 221 -9.40 -7.49 -17.44
CA PRO A 221 -10.55 -6.67 -17.77
C PRO A 221 -11.00 -6.98 -19.20
N GLY A 222 -12.29 -7.22 -19.38
CA GLY A 222 -12.94 -7.57 -20.65
C GLY A 222 -14.22 -6.76 -20.84
N ALA A 223 -14.78 -6.78 -22.06
CA ALA A 223 -15.94 -5.96 -22.44
C ALA A 223 -17.22 -6.22 -21.60
N ASP A 224 -17.27 -7.36 -20.91
CA ASP A 224 -18.41 -7.76 -20.06
C ASP A 224 -18.22 -7.37 -18.57
N ASP A 225 -17.27 -6.49 -18.25
CA ASP A 225 -17.12 -5.94 -16.89
C ASP A 225 -18.09 -4.76 -16.68
N PRO A 226 -19.17 -4.93 -15.88
CA PRO A 226 -20.16 -3.88 -15.65
C PRO A 226 -19.63 -2.69 -14.84
N SER A 227 -18.37 -2.71 -14.38
CA SER A 227 -17.74 -1.61 -13.63
C SER A 227 -17.00 -0.57 -14.51
N GLY A 228 -16.91 -0.79 -15.82
CA GLY A 228 -16.22 0.10 -16.75
C GLY A 228 -16.94 1.44 -16.98
N VAL A 229 -16.51 2.50 -16.31
CA VAL A 229 -16.89 3.88 -16.68
C VAL A 229 -16.26 4.19 -18.05
N THR A 230 -17.10 4.28 -19.08
CA THR A 230 -16.67 4.72 -20.40
C THR A 230 -16.44 6.23 -20.36
N VAL A 231 -15.17 6.65 -20.26
CA VAL A 231 -14.79 8.06 -20.45
C VAL A 231 -14.70 8.31 -21.95
N PRO A 232 -15.52 9.20 -22.54
CA PRO A 232 -15.42 9.51 -23.96
C PRO A 232 -14.05 10.14 -24.27
N ALA A 233 -13.41 9.67 -25.34
CA ALA A 233 -12.15 10.23 -25.81
C ALA A 233 -12.33 11.72 -26.16
N PRO A 234 -11.35 12.59 -25.85
CA PRO A 234 -11.40 13.98 -26.27
C PRO A 234 -11.42 14.07 -27.80
N ALA A 235 -12.31 14.90 -28.34
CA ALA A 235 -12.31 15.22 -29.77
C ALA A 235 -10.98 15.89 -30.14
N THR A 236 -10.31 15.34 -31.15
CA THR A 236 -9.09 15.87 -31.75
C THR A 236 -9.34 17.19 -32.47
#